data_AF-A0A7W0PX18-F1
#
_entry.id   AF-A0A7W0PX18-F1
#
_cell.length_a   1.000
_cell.length_b   1.000
_cell.length_c   1.000
_cell.angle_alpha   90.00
_cell.angle_beta   90.00
_cell.angle_gamma   90.00
#
_symmetry.space_group_name_H-M   'P 1'
#
loop_
_entity.id
_entity.type
_entity.pdbx_description
1 polymer ?
#
loop_
_entity_poly.entity_id
_entity_poly.type
_entity_poly.pdbx_seq_one_letter_code
_entity_poly.pdbx_strand_id
1 'polypeptide(L)' 'QIQGMPVNGRPDNLYEPVPEEAATHGMFDSRAQARSYQLWANMHRPLVAAAVAGAAAAAAGLVRMSR' A
#
# COMPACT_ATOMS: atom_id res chain seq x y z
N GLN A 1 -11.59 10.20 18.56
CA GLN A 1 -10.19 9.84 18.29
C GLN A 1 -9.83 10.38 16.90
N ILE A 2 -8.68 11.05 16.79
CA ILE A 2 -8.29 12.14 15.84
C ILE A 2 -9.26 13.34 15.84
N GLN A 3 -8.69 14.47 16.32
CA GLN A 3 -9.24 15.77 16.77
C GLN A 3 -10.56 15.73 17.59
N GLY A 4 -10.60 16.06 18.89
CA GLY A 4 -9.58 16.61 19.79
C GLY A 4 -9.86 16.37 21.28
N MET A 5 -8.79 16.04 22.00
CA MET A 5 -8.63 15.66 23.42
C MET A 5 -8.70 14.15 23.73
N PRO A 6 -7.77 13.62 24.57
CA PRO A 6 -7.96 12.34 25.22
C PRO A 6 -9.26 12.40 26.04
N VAL A 7 -10.14 11.42 25.88
CA VAL A 7 -11.29 11.28 26.77
C VAL A 7 -10.77 10.98 28.17
N ASN A 8 -11.09 11.85 29.13
CA ASN A 8 -10.85 11.56 30.54
C ASN A 8 -11.70 10.35 30.94
N GLY A 9 -11.06 9.32 31.51
CA GLY A 9 -11.76 8.11 31.99
C GLY A 9 -12.02 7.05 30.92
N ARG A 10 -11.14 6.90 29.90
CA ARG A 10 -11.17 5.70 29.04
C ARG A 10 -11.14 4.45 29.94
N PRO A 11 -12.06 3.49 29.77
CA PRO A 11 -12.09 2.28 30.58
C PRO A 11 -10.79 1.50 30.42
N ASP A 12 -10.26 1.01 31.54
CA ASP A 12 -9.09 0.16 31.54
C ASP A 12 -9.45 -1.16 30.87
N ASN A 13 -8.67 -1.56 29.86
CA ASN A 13 -8.93 -2.73 29.03
C ASN A 13 -7.73 -3.69 29.03
N LEU A 14 -6.92 -3.63 30.09
CA LEU A 14 -5.71 -4.43 30.23
C LEU A 14 -6.03 -5.92 30.45
N TYR A 15 -7.14 -6.21 31.14
CA TYR A 15 -7.55 -7.57 31.51
C TYR A 15 -8.88 -8.01 30.90
N GLU A 16 -9.70 -7.07 30.46
CA GLU A 16 -11.02 -7.34 29.91
C GLU A 16 -11.19 -6.57 28.59
N PRO A 17 -11.74 -7.21 27.54
CA PRO A 17 -12.01 -6.53 26.28
C PRO A 17 -13.10 -5.47 26.46
N VAL A 18 -13.00 -4.38 25.71
CA VAL A 18 -14.08 -3.37 25.68
C VAL A 18 -15.31 -4.00 25.03
N PRO A 19 -16.54 -3.83 25.57
CA PRO A 19 -17.74 -4.51 25.08
C PRO A 19 -18.20 -4.09 23.68
N GLU A 20 -17.82 -2.89 23.22
CA GLU A 20 -18.11 -2.43 21.87
C GLU A 20 -17.10 -2.99 20.86
N GLU A 21 -17.60 -3.38 19.69
CA GLU A 21 -16.75 -3.63 18.53
C GLU A 21 -15.93 -2.37 18.24
N ALA A 22 -14.64 -2.43 18.51
CA ALA A 22 -13.70 -1.42 18.04
C ALA A 22 -13.66 -1.53 16.51
N ALA A 23 -14.56 -0.81 15.82
CA ALA A 23 -14.55 -0.75 14.37
C ALA A 23 -13.15 -0.32 13.92
N THR A 24 -12.44 -1.20 13.22
CA THR A 24 -11.12 -0.95 12.64
C THR A 24 -11.16 0.08 11.51
N HIS A 25 -12.37 0.55 11.17
CA HIS A 25 -12.63 1.64 10.23
C HIS A 25 -12.37 3.00 10.89
N GLY A 26 -11.26 3.63 10.50
CA GLY A 26 -10.88 4.96 10.99
C GLY A 26 -11.34 6.08 10.06
N MET A 27 -11.01 7.33 10.41
CA MET A 27 -11.32 8.52 9.59
C MET A 27 -10.76 8.47 8.14
N PHE A 28 -9.85 7.55 7.87
CA PHE A 28 -9.22 7.36 6.57
C PHE A 28 -9.90 6.28 5.73
N ASP A 29 -10.93 5.60 6.25
CA ASP A 29 -11.54 4.45 5.58
C ASP A 29 -12.07 4.81 4.19
N SER A 30 -12.68 5.99 4.05
CA SER A 30 -13.14 6.56 2.78
C SER A 30 -12.02 6.92 1.79
N ARG A 31 -10.78 7.01 2.27
CA ARG A 31 -9.59 7.34 1.47
C ARG A 31 -8.66 6.15 1.29
N ALA A 32 -8.87 5.06 2.03
CA ALA A 32 -8.01 3.89 2.00
C ALA A 32 -8.13 3.19 0.64
N GLN A 33 -7.01 2.76 0.09
CA GLN A 33 -6.97 2.04 -1.18
C GLN A 33 -6.59 0.58 -0.91
N ALA A 34 -7.40 -0.34 -1.42
CA ALA A 34 -7.14 -1.79 -1.28
C ALA A 34 -5.89 -2.25 -2.05
N ARG A 35 -5.41 -1.46 -3.02
CA ARG A 35 -4.23 -1.76 -3.83
C ARG A 35 -3.47 -0.50 -4.21
N SER A 36 -2.16 -0.62 -4.37
CA SER A 36 -1.28 0.45 -4.88
C SER A 36 -0.27 -0.11 -5.88
N TYR A 37 -0.41 0.30 -7.14
CA TYR A 37 0.52 -0.11 -8.20
C TYR A 37 1.93 0.44 -7.98
N GLN A 38 2.05 1.64 -7.41
CA GLN A 38 3.34 2.22 -7.05
C GLN A 38 4.02 1.41 -5.95
N LEU A 39 3.28 1.02 -4.91
CA LEU A 39 3.82 0.14 -3.85
C LEU A 39 4.26 -1.20 -4.44
N TRP A 40 3.42 -1.83 -5.26
CA TRP A 40 3.77 -3.10 -5.92
C TRP A 40 5.05 -2.95 -6.74
N ALA A 41 5.15 -1.92 -7.59
CA ALA A 41 6.34 -1.69 -8.41
C ALA A 41 7.60 -1.44 -7.54
N ASN A 42 7.46 -0.73 -6.42
CA ASN A 42 8.54 -0.50 -5.47
C ASN A 42 9.01 -1.79 -4.76
N MET A 43 8.08 -2.71 -4.47
CA MET A 43 8.41 -4.02 -3.90
C MET A 43 9.00 -4.99 -4.94
N HIS A 44 8.68 -4.80 -6.22
CA HIS A 44 9.09 -5.67 -7.32
C HIS A 44 10.11 -4.99 -8.26
N ARG A 45 10.94 -4.09 -7.74
CA ARG A 45 11.93 -3.33 -8.53
C ARG A 45 12.83 -4.20 -9.42
N PRO A 46 13.34 -5.36 -8.98
CA PRO A 46 14.15 -6.22 -9.86
C PRO A 46 13.35 -6.72 -11.07
N LEU A 47 12.08 -7.11 -10.86
CA LEU A 47 11.18 -7.54 -11.93
C LEU A 47 10.87 -6.41 -12.91
N VAL A 48 10.58 -5.20 -12.38
CA VAL A 48 10.35 -4.02 -13.22
C VAL A 48 11.60 -3.69 -14.04
N ALA A 49 12.79 -3.72 -13.42
CA ALA A 49 14.05 -3.48 -14.11
C ALA A 49 14.32 -4.52 -15.21
N ALA A 50 14.08 -5.80 -14.93
CA ALA A 50 14.22 -6.87 -15.91
C ALA A 50 13.25 -6.72 -17.08
N ALA A 51 11.98 -6.37 -16.81
CA ALA A 51 10.98 -6.13 -17.84
C ALA A 51 11.38 -4.95 -18.75
N VAL A 52 11.83 -3.84 -18.17
CA VAL A 52 12.31 -2.66 -18.91
C VAL A 52 13.53 -3.01 -19.76
N ALA A 53 14.52 -3.70 -19.19
CA ALA A 53 15.72 -4.13 -19.91
C ALA A 53 15.39 -5.09 -21.07
N GLY A 54 14.50 -6.05 -20.85
CA GLY A 54 14.04 -6.99 -21.88
C GLY A 54 13.32 -6.29 -23.03
N ALA A 55 12.44 -5.34 -22.74
CA ALA A 55 11.76 -4.54 -23.75
C ALA A 55 12.75 -3.71 -24.59
N ALA A 56 13.72 -3.06 -23.93
CA ALA A 56 14.75 -2.29 -24.62
C ALA A 56 15.63 -3.17 -25.54
N ALA A 57 16.04 -4.34 -25.07
CA ALA A 57 16.82 -5.29 -25.85
C ALA A 57 16.03 -5.81 -27.08
N ALA A 58 14.75 -6.15 -26.90
CA ALA A 58 13.89 -6.58 -28.00
C ALA A 58 13.72 -5.47 -29.06
N ALA A 59 13.48 -4.24 -28.63
CA ALA A 59 13.38 -3.09 -29.54
C ALA A 59 14.69 -2.87 -30.32
N ALA A 60 15.84 -2.93 -29.65
CA ALA A 60 17.15 -2.82 -30.31
C ALA A 60 17.40 -3.94 -31.33
N GLY A 61 17.00 -5.17 -31.01
CA GLY A 61 17.06 -6.32 -31.92
C GLY A 61 16.22 -6.12 -33.17
N LEU A 62 14.97 -5.67 -33.02
CA LEU A 62 14.09 -5.37 -34.15
C LEU A 62 14.67 -4.26 -35.05
N VAL A 63 15.17 -3.17 -34.47
CA VAL A 63 15.82 -2.08 -35.22
C VAL A 63 17.06 -2.57 -35.97
N ARG A 64 17.84 -3.47 -35.38
CA ARG A 64 18.99 -4.09 -36.04
C ARG A 64 18.58 -4.97 -37.21
N MET A 65 17.49 -5.72 -37.08
CA MET A 65 17.01 -6.65 -38.10
C MET A 65 16.30 -5.94 -39.27
N SER A 66 15.82 -4.72 -39.06
CA SER A 66 15.22 -3.87 -40.08
C SER A 66 16.23 -2.98 -40.83
N ARG A 67 17.52 -3.08 -40.52
CA ARG A 67 18.63 -2.39 -41.21
C ARG A 67 19.35 -3.36 -42.12
#